data_AF-A0A965AFU3-F1
#
_entry.id   AF-A0A965AFU3-F1
#
_cell.length_a   1.000
_cell.length_b   1.000
_cell.length_c   1.000
_cell.angle_alpha   90.00
_cell.angle_beta   90.00
_cell.angle_gamma   90.00
#
_symmetry.space_group_name_H-M   'P 1'
#
loop_
_entity.id
_entity.type
_entity.pdbx_description
1 polymer ?
#
loop_
_entity_poly.entity_id
_entity_poly.type
_entity_poly.pdbx_seq_one_letter_code
_entity_poly.pdbx_strand_id
1 'polypeptide(L)'
;EISTGSLLLLLSSSTWAMALVVIKVLSRHDGPVTIAPYASLLQVPFCLAAALFFWQWPTLNQWFYILLIAIFGSTTQICLAQAFREADATVVLPADFTKLVFAGVAGWLFFSELPEIWIWIGGTIVFTGVFLNTWFEKRARDAVGLAPVPEVSQTPPNNSERPP
;
A
#
# COMPACT_ATOMS: atom_id res chain seq x y z
N GLU A 1 -15.26 28.33 9.57
CA GLU A 1 -15.42 27.58 10.85
C GLU A 1 -14.64 26.28 10.72
N ILE A 2 -13.83 25.92 11.72
CA ILE A 2 -13.12 24.63 11.69
C ILE A 2 -14.17 23.55 12.00
N SER A 3 -14.60 22.83 10.97
CA SER A 3 -15.51 21.69 11.14
C SER A 3 -14.78 20.56 11.86
N THR A 4 -15.46 19.90 12.81
CA THR A 4 -14.95 18.71 13.51
C THR A 4 -14.43 17.64 12.54
N GLY A 5 -15.03 17.55 11.33
CA GLY A 5 -14.57 16.65 10.27
C GLY A 5 -13.15 16.96 9.79
N SER A 6 -12.78 18.23 9.62
CA SER A 6 -11.44 18.62 9.18
C SER A 6 -10.36 18.23 10.19
N LEU A 7 -10.64 18.37 11.49
CA LEU A 7 -9.73 17.94 12.57
C LEU A 7 -9.51 16.43 12.57
N LEU A 8 -10.58 15.65 12.43
CA LEU A 8 -10.51 14.18 12.36
C LEU A 8 -9.74 13.70 11.13
N LEU A 9 -9.89 14.38 9.98
CA LEU A 9 -9.13 14.07 8.77
C LEU A 9 -7.63 14.32 8.98
N LEU A 10 -7.24 15.45 9.57
CA LEU A 10 -5.84 15.75 9.86
C LEU A 10 -5.21 14.74 10.82
N LEU A 11 -5.93 14.36 11.88
CA LEU A 11 -5.49 13.35 12.83
C LEU A 11 -5.32 11.98 12.16
N SER A 12 -6.27 11.57 11.32
CA SER A 12 -6.22 10.30 10.59
C SER A 12 -5.02 10.26 9.64
N SER A 13 -4.81 11.32 8.87
CA SER A 13 -3.69 11.42 7.92
C SER A 13 -2.32 11.40 8.63
N SER A 14 -2.19 12.11 9.75
CA SER A 14 -0.97 12.13 10.57
C SER A 14 -0.67 10.74 11.13
N THR A 15 -1.69 10.05 11.64
CA THR A 15 -1.56 8.70 12.19
C THR A 15 -1.18 7.70 11.10
N TRP A 16 -1.77 7.81 9.90
CA TRP A 16 -1.41 6.99 8.76
C TRP A 16 0.03 7.21 8.31
N ALA A 17 0.46 8.48 8.21
CA ALA A 17 1.85 8.80 7.87
C ALA A 17 2.83 8.21 8.89
N MET A 18 2.51 8.31 10.19
CA MET A 18 3.32 7.69 11.25
C MET A 18 3.38 6.16 11.08
N ALA A 19 2.26 5.51 10.80
CA ALA A 19 2.22 4.06 10.56
C ALA A 19 3.11 3.64 9.37
N LEU A 20 3.07 4.38 8.26
CA LEU A 20 3.93 4.10 7.10
C LEU A 20 5.42 4.23 7.44
N VAL A 21 5.80 5.24 8.23
CA VAL A 21 7.19 5.41 8.69
C VAL A 21 7.61 4.24 9.59
N VAL A 22 6.75 3.79 10.51
CA VAL A 22 7.04 2.64 11.38
C VAL A 22 7.23 1.37 10.54
N ILE A 23 6.36 1.11 9.57
CA ILE A 23 6.47 -0.04 8.65
C ILE A 23 7.79 0.02 7.87
N LYS A 24 8.17 1.21 7.38
CA LYS A 24 9.45 1.41 6.69
C LYS A 24 10.66 1.15 7.58
N VAL A 25 10.60 1.55 8.85
CA VAL A 25 11.71 1.30 9.79
C VAL A 25 11.81 -0.19 10.10
N LEU A 26 10.68 -0.86 10.31
CA LEU A 26 10.63 -2.31 10.54
C LEU A 26 11.10 -3.11 9.33
N SER A 27 10.74 -2.70 8.10
CA SER A 27 11.14 -3.41 6.86
C SER A 27 12.64 -3.47 6.62
N ARG A 28 13.42 -2.66 7.34
CA ARG A 28 14.90 -2.69 7.30
C ARG A 28 15.50 -3.82 8.14
N HIS A 29 14.80 -4.27 9.18
CA HIS A 29 15.30 -5.26 10.12
C HIS A 29 14.58 -6.61 10.00
N ASP A 30 13.28 -6.59 9.70
CA ASP A 30 12.42 -7.77 9.68
C ASP A 30 11.91 -8.11 8.28
N GLY A 31 11.55 -9.38 8.10
CA GLY A 31 10.95 -9.86 6.85
C GLY A 31 9.50 -9.38 6.66
N PRO A 32 9.03 -9.19 5.41
CA PRO A 32 7.64 -8.80 5.11
C PRO A 32 6.59 -9.76 5.68
N VAL A 33 6.92 -11.06 5.71
CA VAL A 33 6.07 -12.14 6.27
C VAL A 33 5.91 -12.01 7.79
N THR A 34 6.83 -11.33 8.47
CA THR A 34 6.73 -11.00 9.89
C THR A 34 5.92 -9.71 10.06
N ILE A 35 6.28 -8.64 9.34
CA ILE A 35 5.69 -7.31 9.53
C ILE A 35 4.18 -7.29 9.25
N ALA A 36 3.73 -7.90 8.15
CA ALA A 36 2.33 -7.85 7.73
C ALA A 36 1.33 -8.46 8.75
N PRO A 37 1.56 -9.66 9.31
CA PRO A 37 0.69 -10.20 10.36
C PRO A 37 0.78 -9.40 11.66
N TYR A 38 1.94 -8.89 12.08
CA TYR A 38 2.03 -8.04 13.27
C TYR A 38 1.27 -6.72 13.09
N ALA A 39 1.37 -6.07 11.93
CA ALA A 39 0.61 -4.88 11.60
C ALA A 39 -0.91 -5.13 11.64
N SER A 40 -1.34 -6.30 11.17
CA SER A 40 -2.76 -6.71 11.20
C SER A 40 -3.21 -7.07 12.62
N LEU A 41 -2.37 -7.75 13.41
CA LEU A 41 -2.63 -8.07 14.82
C LEU A 41 -2.79 -6.83 15.68
N LEU A 42 -2.02 -5.77 15.41
CA LEU A 42 -2.18 -4.49 16.10
C LEU A 42 -3.53 -3.83 15.81
N GLN A 43 -4.16 -4.09 14.67
CA GLN A 43 -5.50 -3.57 14.35
C GLN A 43 -6.62 -4.37 15.03
N VAL A 44 -6.40 -5.64 15.32
CA VAL A 44 -7.39 -6.53 15.97
C VAL A 44 -8.01 -5.93 17.24
N PRO A 45 -7.26 -5.40 18.24
CA PRO A 45 -7.87 -4.83 19.44
C PRO A 45 -8.73 -3.60 19.15
N PHE A 46 -8.36 -2.77 18.15
CA PHE A 46 -9.17 -1.62 17.74
C PHE A 46 -10.48 -2.07 17.08
N CYS A 47 -10.41 -3.07 16.20
CA CYS A 47 -11.60 -3.67 15.60
C CYS A 47 -12.47 -4.39 16.66
N LEU A 48 -11.84 -5.07 17.63
CA LEU A 48 -12.54 -5.75 18.71
C LEU A 48 -13.28 -4.77 19.61
N ALA A 49 -12.68 -3.63 19.94
CA ALA A 49 -13.33 -2.60 20.74
C ALA A 49 -14.63 -2.10 20.06
N ALA A 50 -14.61 -1.89 18.74
CA ALA A 50 -15.82 -1.54 17.98
C ALA A 50 -16.83 -2.70 17.90
N ALA A 51 -16.33 -3.92 17.69
CA ALA A 51 -17.13 -5.13 17.64
C ALA A 51 -17.93 -5.36 18.93
N LEU A 52 -17.36 -5.11 20.11
CA LEU A 52 -18.05 -5.30 21.39
C LEU A 52 -19.36 -4.49 21.52
N PHE A 53 -19.49 -3.35 20.83
CA PHE A 53 -20.71 -2.53 20.87
C PHE A 53 -21.71 -2.86 19.75
N PHE A 54 -21.24 -3.34 18.59
CA PHE A 54 -22.06 -3.46 17.37
C PHE A 54 -22.01 -4.86 16.72
N TRP A 55 -21.58 -5.89 17.45
CA TRP A 55 -21.42 -7.24 16.90
C TRP A 55 -22.71 -7.79 16.31
N GLN A 56 -22.63 -8.25 15.06
CA GLN A 56 -23.70 -9.01 14.40
C GLN A 56 -23.11 -10.26 13.78
N TRP A 57 -23.83 -11.37 13.90
CA TRP A 57 -23.38 -12.65 13.36
C TRP A 57 -23.45 -12.66 11.83
N PRO A 58 -22.34 -12.95 11.13
CA PRO A 58 -22.34 -12.97 9.68
C PRO A 58 -23.17 -14.14 9.14
N THR A 59 -23.92 -13.88 8.07
CA THR A 59 -24.57 -14.91 7.26
C THR A 59 -23.56 -15.72 6.43
N LEU A 60 -23.94 -16.88 5.92
CA LEU A 60 -23.04 -17.75 5.12
C LEU A 60 -22.43 -17.02 3.91
N ASN A 61 -23.20 -16.14 3.26
CA ASN A 61 -22.72 -15.33 2.14
C ASN A 61 -21.71 -14.27 2.61
N GLN A 62 -21.90 -13.68 3.77
CA GLN A 62 -20.95 -12.71 4.33
C GLN A 62 -19.64 -13.37 4.72
N TRP A 63 -19.65 -14.63 5.18
CA TRP A 63 -18.42 -15.38 5.44
C TRP A 63 -17.54 -15.53 4.18
N PHE A 64 -18.14 -15.75 3.01
CA PHE A 64 -17.40 -15.80 1.76
C PHE A 64 -16.72 -14.46 1.44
N TYR A 65 -17.43 -13.34 1.58
CA TYR A 65 -16.86 -12.01 1.37
C TYR A 65 -15.78 -11.66 2.41
N ILE A 66 -15.97 -12.03 3.68
CA ILE A 66 -14.96 -11.84 4.73
C ILE A 66 -13.68 -12.59 4.38
N LEU A 67 -13.79 -13.83 3.88
CA LEU A 67 -12.63 -14.63 3.49
C LEU A 67 -11.90 -14.01 2.29
N LEU A 68 -12.63 -13.51 1.29
CA LEU A 68 -12.03 -12.76 0.17
C LEU A 68 -11.29 -11.51 0.68
N ILE A 69 -11.95 -10.68 1.49
CA ILE A 69 -11.35 -9.47 2.06
C ILE A 69 -10.11 -9.81 2.89
N ALA A 70 -10.13 -10.90 3.66
CA ALA A 70 -8.98 -11.34 4.44
C ALA A 70 -7.80 -11.71 3.54
N ILE A 71 -8.02 -12.49 2.47
CA ILE A 71 -6.96 -12.87 1.53
C ILE A 71 -6.38 -11.65 0.82
N PHE A 72 -7.23 -10.79 0.23
CA PHE A 72 -6.78 -9.59 -0.47
C PHE A 72 -6.12 -8.58 0.48
N GLY A 73 -6.67 -8.41 1.69
CA GLY A 73 -6.14 -7.53 2.73
C GLY A 73 -4.77 -7.99 3.22
N SER A 74 -4.61 -9.26 3.57
CA SER A 74 -3.32 -9.82 3.97
C SER A 74 -2.29 -9.74 2.84
N THR A 75 -2.68 -10.04 1.60
CA THR A 75 -1.81 -9.91 0.42
C THR A 75 -1.34 -8.46 0.22
N THR A 76 -2.25 -7.50 0.40
CA THR A 76 -1.94 -6.07 0.32
C THR A 76 -0.92 -5.66 1.38
N GLN A 77 -1.09 -6.11 2.62
CA GLN A 77 -0.16 -5.79 3.70
C GLN A 77 1.23 -6.40 3.48
N ILE A 78 1.30 -7.64 2.99
CA ILE A 78 2.57 -8.29 2.64
C ILE A 78 3.26 -7.52 1.50
N CYS A 79 2.50 -7.19 0.44
CA CYS A 79 3.02 -6.44 -0.70
C CYS A 79 3.53 -5.05 -0.29
N LEU A 80 2.80 -4.35 0.60
CA LEU A 80 3.21 -3.05 1.11
C LEU A 80 4.51 -3.15 1.92
N ALA A 81 4.61 -4.13 2.82
CA ALA A 81 5.83 -4.36 3.59
C ALA A 81 7.03 -4.72 2.69
N GLN A 82 6.79 -5.50 1.63
CA GLN A 82 7.80 -5.83 0.63
C GLN A 82 8.20 -4.59 -0.21
N ALA A 83 7.25 -3.75 -0.61
CA ALA A 83 7.52 -2.52 -1.34
C ALA A 83 8.42 -1.57 -0.56
N PHE A 84 8.17 -1.39 0.75
CA PHE A 84 9.03 -0.58 1.62
C PHE A 84 10.40 -1.21 1.94
N ARG A 85 10.56 -2.51 1.67
CA ARG A 85 11.85 -3.19 1.81
C ARG A 85 12.71 -3.00 0.57
N GLU A 86 12.11 -3.12 -0.61
CA GLU A 86 12.80 -3.06 -1.90
C GLU A 86 12.97 -1.62 -2.43
N ALA A 87 12.06 -0.71 -2.07
CA ALA A 87 12.03 0.67 -2.57
C ALA A 87 11.86 1.69 -1.44
N ASP A 88 12.42 2.87 -1.66
CA ASP A 88 12.26 4.00 -0.74
C ASP A 88 10.84 4.57 -0.77
N ALA A 89 10.42 5.15 0.36
CA ALA A 89 9.11 5.80 0.47
C ALA A 89 8.84 6.85 -0.62
N THR A 90 9.86 7.50 -1.16
CA THR A 90 9.74 8.46 -2.27
C THR A 90 9.24 7.80 -3.57
N VAL A 91 9.44 6.51 -3.74
CA VAL A 91 8.94 5.71 -4.87
C VAL A 91 7.60 5.05 -4.53
N VAL A 92 7.48 4.54 -3.30
CA VAL A 92 6.29 3.82 -2.84
C VAL A 92 5.08 4.74 -2.66
N LEU A 93 5.27 5.94 -2.11
CA LEU A 93 4.16 6.87 -1.84
C LEU A 93 3.44 7.34 -3.12
N PRO A 94 4.12 7.77 -4.20
CA PRO A 94 3.46 8.06 -5.47
C PRO A 94 2.72 6.85 -6.06
N ALA A 95 3.32 5.66 -5.98
CA ALA A 95 2.67 4.42 -6.42
C ALA A 95 1.40 4.12 -5.60
N ASP A 96 1.42 4.36 -4.28
CA ASP A 96 0.25 4.21 -3.40
C ASP A 96 -0.90 5.13 -3.84
N PHE A 97 -0.62 6.35 -4.31
CA PHE A 97 -1.66 7.22 -4.85
C PHE A 97 -2.28 6.73 -6.16
N THR A 98 -1.59 5.88 -6.93
CA THR A 98 -2.15 5.30 -8.16
C THR A 98 -3.36 4.41 -7.87
N LYS A 99 -3.46 3.86 -6.65
CA LYS A 99 -4.64 3.07 -6.22
C LYS A 99 -5.94 3.86 -6.30
N LEU A 100 -5.91 5.20 -6.18
CA LEU A 100 -7.10 6.05 -6.31
C LEU A 100 -7.69 5.99 -7.73
N VAL A 101 -6.84 5.92 -8.75
CA VAL A 101 -7.29 5.79 -10.15
C VAL A 101 -7.97 4.44 -10.35
N PHE A 102 -7.34 3.36 -9.88
CA PHE A 102 -7.94 2.02 -9.94
C PHE A 102 -9.23 1.92 -9.13
N ALA A 103 -9.28 2.52 -7.94
CA ALA A 103 -10.47 2.58 -7.10
C ALA A 103 -11.61 3.34 -7.78
N GLY A 104 -11.33 4.44 -8.46
CA GLY A 104 -12.34 5.18 -9.24
C GLY A 104 -12.90 4.37 -10.40
N VAL A 105 -12.03 3.68 -11.16
CA VAL A 105 -12.47 2.79 -12.25
C VAL A 105 -13.28 1.61 -11.71
N ALA A 106 -12.82 0.97 -10.63
CA ALA A 106 -13.56 -0.11 -9.98
C ALA A 106 -14.92 0.37 -9.46
N GLY A 107 -14.98 1.56 -8.85
CA GLY A 107 -16.23 2.19 -8.42
C GLY A 107 -17.24 2.32 -9.56
N TRP A 108 -16.79 2.83 -10.71
CA TRP A 108 -17.63 2.92 -11.91
C TRP A 108 -18.10 1.55 -12.40
N LEU A 109 -17.22 0.55 -12.45
CA LEU A 109 -17.55 -0.80 -12.95
C LEU A 109 -18.54 -1.55 -12.06
N PHE A 110 -18.39 -1.49 -10.74
CA PHE A 110 -19.20 -2.27 -9.81
C PHE A 110 -20.48 -1.55 -9.38
N PHE A 111 -20.47 -0.22 -9.29
CA PHE A 111 -21.59 0.57 -8.78
C PHE A 111 -22.32 1.37 -9.87
N SER A 112 -21.80 1.39 -11.11
CA SER A 112 -22.35 2.19 -12.22
C SER A 112 -22.46 3.69 -11.94
N GLU A 113 -21.72 4.18 -10.94
CA GLU A 113 -21.66 5.59 -10.59
C GLU A 113 -20.66 6.29 -11.52
N LEU A 114 -21.14 7.24 -12.33
CA LEU A 114 -20.30 8.02 -13.23
C LEU A 114 -19.38 8.93 -12.40
N PRO A 115 -18.04 8.79 -12.52
CA PRO A 115 -17.12 9.65 -11.81
C PRO A 115 -17.32 11.11 -12.25
N GLU A 116 -17.55 11.98 -11.27
CA GLU A 116 -17.68 13.41 -11.50
C GLU A 116 -16.42 13.99 -12.15
N ILE A 117 -16.53 15.11 -12.87
CA ILE A 117 -15.40 15.74 -13.60
C ILE A 117 -14.18 16.00 -12.69
N TRP A 118 -14.42 16.26 -11.41
CA TRP A 118 -13.39 16.50 -10.40
C TRP A 118 -12.50 15.29 -10.12
N ILE A 119 -13.02 14.06 -10.26
CA ILE A 119 -12.25 12.82 -10.08
C ILE A 119 -11.21 12.69 -11.20
N TRP A 120 -11.59 13.04 -12.44
CA TRP A 120 -10.67 13.07 -13.57
C TRP A 120 -9.58 14.12 -13.39
N ILE A 121 -9.94 15.32 -12.94
CA ILE A 121 -8.97 16.39 -12.66
C ILE A 121 -7.99 15.94 -11.56
N GLY A 122 -8.50 15.45 -10.42
CA GLY A 122 -7.64 14.96 -9.33
C GLY A 122 -6.73 13.80 -9.77
N GLY A 123 -7.29 12.85 -10.53
CA GLY A 123 -6.54 11.72 -11.07
C GLY A 123 -5.40 12.14 -12.01
N THR A 124 -5.63 13.12 -12.89
CA THR A 124 -4.58 13.63 -13.79
C THR A 124 -3.46 14.35 -13.04
N ILE A 125 -3.78 15.10 -11.98
CA ILE A 125 -2.79 15.78 -11.13
C ILE A 125 -1.90 14.74 -10.43
N VAL A 126 -2.52 13.73 -9.81
CA VAL A 126 -1.79 12.63 -9.15
C VAL A 126 -0.91 11.90 -10.14
N PHE A 127 -1.47 11.48 -11.29
CA PHE A 127 -0.72 10.77 -12.33
C PHE A 127 0.49 11.57 -12.82
N THR A 128 0.32 12.87 -13.04
CA THR A 128 1.42 13.75 -13.45
C THR A 128 2.50 13.84 -12.36
N GLY A 129 2.11 13.93 -11.09
CA GLY A 129 3.07 13.92 -9.97
C GLY A 129 3.89 12.64 -9.90
N VAL A 130 3.25 11.48 -10.06
CA VAL A 130 3.93 10.17 -10.12
C VAL A 130 4.88 10.11 -11.31
N PHE A 131 4.40 10.48 -12.49
CA PHE A 131 5.18 10.46 -13.74
C PHE A 131 6.43 11.36 -13.65
N LEU A 132 6.26 12.58 -13.13
CA LEU A 132 7.36 13.52 -12.95
C LEU A 132 8.38 13.00 -11.94
N ASN A 133 7.94 12.42 -10.81
CA ASN A 133 8.84 11.86 -9.81
C ASN A 133 9.74 10.76 -10.42
N THR A 134 9.14 9.80 -11.14
CA THR A 134 9.89 8.75 -11.84
C THR A 134 10.82 9.32 -12.90
N TRP A 135 10.40 10.34 -13.63
CA TRP A 135 11.21 10.98 -14.66
C TRP A 135 12.41 11.74 -14.09
N PHE A 136 12.23 12.48 -12.99
CA PHE A 136 13.30 13.17 -12.29
C PHE A 136 14.29 12.20 -11.66
N GLU A 137 13.83 11.10 -11.09
CA GLU A 137 14.70 10.10 -10.48
C GLU A 137 15.56 9.39 -11.53
N LYS A 138 14.98 9.09 -12.70
CA LYS A 138 15.73 8.61 -13.86
C LYS A 138 16.78 9.63 -14.31
N ARG A 139 16.39 10.90 -14.45
CA ARG A 139 17.27 11.96 -14.93
C ARG A 139 18.39 12.31 -13.95
N ALA A 140 18.12 12.26 -12.64
CA ALA A 140 19.12 12.44 -11.59
C ALA A 140 20.14 11.30 -11.61
N ARG A 141 19.70 10.05 -11.82
CA ARG A 141 20.60 8.90 -12.01
C ARG A 141 21.47 9.03 -13.26
N ASP A 142 20.87 9.43 -14.38
CA ASP A 142 21.59 9.64 -15.65
C ASP A 142 22.63 10.77 -15.54
N ALA A 143 22.30 11.85 -14.82
CA ALA A 143 23.21 12.98 -14.57
C ALA A 143 24.41 12.61 -13.67
N VAL A 144 24.25 11.64 -12.78
CA VAL A 144 25.33 11.11 -11.91
C VAL A 144 26.14 10.01 -12.63
N GLY A 145 25.75 9.59 -13.83
CA GLY A 145 26.49 8.60 -14.64
C GLY A 145 26.47 7.18 -14.07
N LEU A 146 25.49 6.85 -13.23
CA LEU A 146 25.36 5.51 -12.66
C LEU A 146 24.95 4.53 -13.77
N ALA A 147 25.71 3.44 -13.93
CA ALA A 147 25.37 2.37 -14.86
C ALA A 147 23.97 1.80 -14.55
N PRO A 148 23.27 1.23 -15.55
CA PRO A 148 21.98 0.56 -15.33
C PRO A 148 22.12 -0.44 -14.19
N VAL A 149 21.09 -0.55 -13.34
CA VAL A 149 21.06 -1.57 -12.27
C VAL A 149 21.39 -2.91 -12.93
N PRO A 150 22.45 -3.62 -12.50
CA PRO A 150 22.79 -4.90 -13.09
C PRO A 150 21.55 -5.78 -12.95
N GLU A 151 21.06 -6.25 -14.10
CA GLU A 151 19.98 -7.23 -14.15
C GLU A 151 20.37 -8.35 -13.19
N VAL A 152 19.56 -8.58 -12.15
CA VAL A 152 19.81 -9.66 -11.20
C VAL A 152 19.79 -10.93 -12.02
N SER A 153 20.98 -11.41 -12.38
CA SER A 153 21.19 -12.65 -13.11
C SER A 153 20.45 -13.72 -12.32
N GLN A 154 19.34 -14.19 -12.88
CA GLN A 154 18.68 -15.41 -12.45
C GLN A 154 19.62 -16.57 -12.80
N THR A 155 20.78 -16.65 -12.16
CA THR A 155 21.59 -17.85 -12.20
C THR A 155 20.89 -18.82 -11.24
N PRO A 156 20.30 -19.93 -11.73
CA PRO A 156 19.74 -20.92 -10.82
C PRO A 156 20.83 -21.35 -9.83
N PRO A 157 20.48 -21.62 -8.55
CA PRO A 157 21.46 -21.99 -7.54
C PRO A 157 22.26 -23.19 -8.04
N ASN A 158 23.56 -22.99 -8.19
CA ASN A 158 24.48 -24.02 -8.64
C ASN A 158 24.49 -25.15 -7.61
N ASN A 159 23.92 -26.29 -7.99
CA ASN A 159 23.74 -27.46 -7.13
C ASN A 159 25.06 -28.18 -6.80
N SER A 160 26.22 -27.63 -7.19
CA SER A 160 27.54 -28.21 -6.94
C SER A 160 28.11 -27.87 -5.56
N GLU A 161 27.49 -26.97 -4.79
CA GLU A 161 27.99 -26.55 -3.47
C GLU A 161 27.27 -27.22 -2.29
N ARG A 162 26.40 -28.22 -2.51
CA ARG A 162 25.93 -29.05 -1.41
C ARG A 162 27.09 -29.93 -0.93
N PRO A 163 27.58 -29.76 0.31
CA PRO A 163 28.43 -30.79 0.90
C PRO A 163 27.63 -32.10 1.04
N PRO A 164 28.29 -33.25 0.92
CA PRO A 164 27.66 -34.57 0.98
C PRO A 164 26.96 -34.86 2.32
#